data_AF-A0A5N6SV31-F1
#
_entry.id   AF-A0A5N6SV31-F1
#
_cell.length_a   1.000
_cell.length_b   1.000
_cell.length_c   1.000
_cell.angle_alpha   90.00
_cell.angle_beta   90.00
_cell.angle_gamma   90.00
#
_symmetry.space_group_name_H-M   'P 1'
#
loop_
_entity.id
_entity.type
_entity.pdbx_description
1 polymer ?
#
loop_
_entity_poly.entity_id
_entity_poly.type
_entity_poly.pdbx_seq_one_letter_code
_entity_poly.pdbx_strand_id
1 'polypeptide(L)'
;MATLGAPNGPWADRYHSARFTITTHLQQLYHFRPRARPTRTLFLAVTAFLLFIVLLSRSPTEPAVNYWLKYPSYRSSQDRPEDVQIVHTGRPTLTRNDTLPGNLQKNNPSFHLVIPAKRKSPALCRMLTSAMILNYPPPTLINYGKQLPDGAKEYDVMKDRIAGIYEFLDKTRHVQDNDFVLIVDGADFFFQLPPDVLIQRFQKLLKENNARLQEKYGLVMVEKAFEQTPPETVQKYTQRVLFSASKECCPGLSRDAGCVAAPESSLPPDIYGWKTDRYPDGTLTRPRWIKPGAVIGQVADLKAIYAEILRFVEHNHNAQGDYVALTQLFGRQEYVRELERRRTSSPFMEWMYAQIGISEASNLTGLNPRLETGHRYEYGIGVDYESRLFFNMWNSKNDVEWLQYNNVSKTSSVQMKHGVPRERRLLLPEDLNPEQVSNPFTQLKVGKDEPLNPPYNATLDTLPNPQHRSWHNLPLLTNIHSAAVPALVHLDGDPKLRDTWWSKMWYHPWARALLRKYVRSPSGFEAAESALLGGQEWWDLRGGRGGIWTEKGEWIDYSEVCVGYERDLFNDGFGKWRKEAGDSDEPVYNQFGQLIKGKED
;
A
#
# COMPACT_ATOMS: atom_id res chain seq x y z
N MET A 1 60.22 -19.25 -19.23
CA MET A 1 61.57 -19.81 -19.01
C MET A 1 61.47 -21.00 -18.08
N ALA A 2 61.98 -22.13 -18.58
CA ALA A 2 62.34 -23.42 -18.00
C ALA A 2 62.12 -23.73 -16.48
N THR A 3 61.25 -24.73 -16.27
CA THR A 3 61.34 -26.01 -15.51
C THR A 3 62.56 -26.36 -14.62
N LEU A 4 62.26 -26.94 -13.44
CA LEU A 4 62.59 -28.29 -12.89
C LEU A 4 62.43 -28.26 -11.35
N GLY A 5 61.90 -29.21 -10.59
CA GLY A 5 61.39 -30.58 -10.81
C GLY A 5 60.65 -31.09 -9.53
N ALA A 6 59.88 -32.17 -9.69
CA ALA A 6 58.90 -32.78 -8.76
C ALA A 6 59.56 -33.78 -7.74
N PRO A 7 58.87 -34.59 -6.88
CA PRO A 7 57.52 -35.15 -7.06
C PRO A 7 56.58 -35.37 -5.83
N ASN A 8 55.29 -35.46 -6.18
CA ASN A 8 54.20 -36.33 -5.69
C ASN A 8 53.64 -36.25 -4.25
N GLY A 9 52.35 -35.85 -4.20
CA GLY A 9 51.37 -36.37 -3.25
C GLY A 9 49.98 -35.74 -3.45
N PRO A 10 48.95 -36.49 -3.89
CA PRO A 10 47.56 -36.03 -3.82
C PRO A 10 46.63 -37.08 -3.19
N TRP A 11 45.76 -36.65 -2.28
CA TRP A 11 44.55 -37.39 -1.94
C TRP A 11 43.36 -36.45 -2.02
N ALA A 12 42.66 -36.53 -3.14
CA ALA A 12 41.31 -36.05 -3.35
C ALA A 12 40.46 -37.25 -3.83
N ASP A 13 39.29 -37.37 -3.21
CA ASP A 13 38.01 -37.77 -3.81
C ASP A 13 37.69 -39.21 -4.27
N ARG A 14 36.64 -39.73 -3.60
CA ARG A 14 35.32 -40.21 -4.14
C ARG A 14 35.09 -41.68 -4.60
N TYR A 15 34.11 -42.27 -3.91
CA TYR A 15 32.88 -42.97 -4.38
C TYR A 15 32.83 -44.49 -4.69
N HIS A 16 31.93 -45.14 -3.93
CA HIS A 16 30.96 -46.24 -4.19
C HIS A 16 31.29 -47.50 -5.03
N SER A 17 31.08 -48.69 -4.42
CA SER A 17 29.94 -49.63 -4.64
C SER A 17 30.33 -51.13 -4.61
N ALA A 18 29.35 -51.95 -4.17
CA ALA A 18 29.18 -53.43 -4.19
C ALA A 18 28.90 -53.97 -2.75
N ARG A 19 27.72 -54.41 -2.28
CA ARG A 19 26.73 -55.43 -2.75
C ARG A 19 27.44 -56.71 -3.22
N PHE A 20 27.31 -57.91 -2.62
CA PHE A 20 26.15 -58.73 -2.18
C PHE A 20 26.75 -59.91 -1.35
N THR A 21 26.19 -60.56 -0.30
CA THR A 21 25.05 -61.51 -0.23
C THR A 21 25.00 -62.04 1.25
N ILE A 22 23.96 -61.77 2.07
CA ILE A 22 22.87 -62.67 2.55
C ILE A 22 23.31 -64.11 2.88
N THR A 23 23.19 -64.60 4.13
CA THR A 23 22.03 -65.38 4.66
C THR A 23 21.97 -65.32 6.20
N THR A 24 20.92 -64.72 6.81
CA THR A 24 19.69 -65.34 7.36
C THR A 24 19.89 -66.38 8.47
N HIS A 25 19.49 -66.03 9.70
CA HIS A 25 18.44 -66.76 10.43
C HIS A 25 17.84 -65.89 11.55
N LEU A 26 16.69 -65.31 11.25
CA LEU A 26 15.64 -64.96 12.20
C LEU A 26 14.89 -66.25 12.54
N GLN A 27 14.75 -66.59 13.83
CA GLN A 27 13.45 -66.81 14.48
C GLN A 27 13.59 -67.44 15.88
N GLN A 28 12.86 -66.83 16.82
CA GLN A 28 12.22 -67.45 17.99
C GLN A 28 13.16 -67.86 19.15
N LEU A 29 12.92 -67.59 20.44
CA LEU A 29 11.78 -67.06 21.18
C LEU A 29 12.22 -66.78 22.64
N TYR A 30 11.55 -65.81 23.26
CA TYR A 30 11.16 -65.71 24.68
C TYR A 30 12.13 -65.30 25.81
N HIS A 31 11.69 -64.20 26.46
CA HIS A 31 11.70 -63.88 27.89
C HIS A 31 13.03 -63.57 28.61
N PHE A 32 13.34 -62.27 28.72
CA PHE A 32 13.73 -61.71 30.02
C PHE A 32 13.04 -60.35 30.26
N ARG A 33 12.13 -60.34 31.25
CA ARG A 33 11.57 -59.12 31.83
C ARG A 33 12.71 -58.33 32.53
N PRO A 34 12.99 -57.07 32.18
CA PRO A 34 13.71 -56.21 33.12
C PRO A 34 12.71 -55.80 34.20
N ARG A 35 12.98 -56.21 35.45
CA ARG A 35 12.30 -55.73 36.65
C ARG A 35 12.22 -54.20 36.63
N ALA A 36 11.03 -53.68 36.32
CA ALA A 36 10.68 -52.30 36.61
C ALA A 36 10.68 -52.12 38.13
N ARG A 37 11.51 -51.21 38.69
CA ARG A 37 11.18 -50.45 39.90
C ARG A 37 12.12 -49.31 40.35
N PRO A 38 13.40 -49.16 39.95
CA PRO A 38 14.18 -47.98 40.36
C PRO A 38 14.36 -46.90 39.28
N THR A 39 14.29 -47.22 37.99
CA THR A 39 14.51 -46.23 36.90
C THR A 39 13.27 -45.40 36.58
N ARG A 40 12.07 -45.98 36.68
CA ARG A 40 10.80 -45.24 36.51
C ARG A 40 10.56 -44.24 37.64
N THR A 41 10.89 -44.60 38.88
CA THR A 41 10.80 -43.70 40.04
C THR A 41 11.82 -42.58 39.96
N LEU A 42 13.03 -42.85 39.47
CA LEU A 42 14.02 -41.79 39.24
C LEU A 42 13.56 -40.81 38.15
N PHE A 43 13.04 -41.31 37.03
CA PHE A 43 12.49 -40.45 35.96
C PHE A 43 11.29 -39.63 36.43
N LEU A 44 10.36 -40.24 37.18
CA LEU A 44 9.22 -39.54 37.76
C LEU A 44 9.64 -38.52 38.83
N ALA A 45 10.66 -38.83 39.63
CA ALA A 45 11.19 -37.90 40.62
C ALA A 45 11.90 -36.72 39.96
N VAL A 46 12.70 -36.94 38.91
CA VAL A 46 13.36 -35.87 38.16
C VAL A 46 12.34 -35.00 37.43
N THR A 47 11.32 -35.59 36.80
CA THR A 47 10.24 -34.82 36.16
C THR A 47 9.39 -34.07 37.19
N ALA A 48 9.06 -34.69 38.32
CA ALA A 48 8.36 -34.02 39.42
C ALA A 48 9.20 -32.89 40.02
N PHE A 49 10.50 -33.08 40.18
CA PHE A 49 11.42 -32.06 40.71
C PHE A 49 11.60 -30.89 39.73
N LEU A 50 11.69 -31.17 38.42
CA LEU A 50 11.68 -30.14 37.38
C LEU A 50 10.35 -29.38 37.35
N LEU A 51 9.21 -30.09 37.45
CA LEU A 51 7.88 -29.47 37.57
C LEU A 51 7.76 -28.63 38.84
N PHE A 52 8.33 -29.09 39.95
CA PHE A 52 8.32 -28.38 41.22
C PHE A 52 9.20 -27.13 41.18
N ILE A 53 10.37 -27.18 40.52
CA ILE A 53 11.20 -25.99 40.24
C ILE A 53 10.48 -25.01 39.31
N VAL A 54 9.76 -25.49 38.30
CA VAL A 54 8.93 -24.64 37.41
C VAL A 54 7.76 -24.00 38.18
N LEU A 55 7.17 -24.72 39.14
CA LEU A 55 6.12 -24.21 40.00
C LEU A 55 6.65 -23.21 41.05
N LEU A 56 7.85 -23.43 41.59
CA LEU A 56 8.51 -22.56 42.58
C LEU A 56 9.18 -21.33 41.95
N SER A 57 9.55 -21.38 40.67
CA SER A 57 10.06 -20.23 39.92
C SER A 57 8.94 -19.28 39.47
N ARG A 58 7.67 -19.62 39.72
CA ARG A 58 6.57 -18.65 39.71
C ARG A 58 6.75 -17.71 40.91
N SER A 59 7.51 -16.64 40.67
CA SER A 59 7.52 -15.47 41.55
C SER A 59 6.07 -15.00 41.77
N PRO A 60 5.73 -14.43 42.95
CA PRO A 60 4.42 -13.83 43.14
C PRO A 60 4.31 -12.69 42.14
N THR A 61 3.51 -12.88 41.10
CA THR A 61 3.27 -11.86 40.08
C THR A 61 2.62 -10.68 40.77
N GLU A 62 3.33 -9.55 40.84
CA GLU A 62 2.67 -8.24 40.88
C GLU A 62 1.50 -8.27 39.89
N PRO A 63 0.36 -7.64 40.20
CA PRO A 63 -0.80 -7.67 39.31
C PRO A 63 -0.33 -7.23 37.91
N ALA A 64 -0.37 -8.16 36.96
CA ALA A 64 0.23 -7.96 35.66
C ALA A 64 -0.38 -6.70 35.03
N VAL A 65 0.44 -5.67 34.87
CA VAL A 65 0.02 -4.35 34.36
C VAL A 65 -0.78 -4.54 33.10
N ASN A 66 -2.04 -4.10 33.10
CA ASN A 66 -2.88 -4.15 31.91
C ASN A 66 -2.49 -3.01 30.98
N TYR A 67 -1.67 -3.30 29.96
CA TYR A 67 -1.14 -2.26 29.08
C TYR A 67 -2.22 -1.59 28.24
N TRP A 68 -3.33 -2.30 27.97
CA TRP A 68 -4.49 -1.71 27.30
C TRP A 68 -5.22 -0.67 28.16
N LEU A 69 -5.31 -0.89 29.48
CA LEU A 69 -5.84 0.12 30.41
C LEU A 69 -4.83 1.25 30.65
N LYS A 70 -3.53 0.92 30.73
CA LYS A 70 -2.46 1.88 30.97
C LYS A 70 -2.25 2.83 29.78
N TYR A 71 -2.40 2.31 28.56
CA TYR A 71 -2.24 3.03 27.30
C TYR A 71 -3.51 2.83 26.47
N PRO A 72 -4.50 3.73 26.60
CA PRO A 72 -5.81 3.51 26.03
C PRO A 72 -5.77 3.39 24.50
N SER A 73 -6.51 2.41 23.95
CA SER A 73 -6.71 2.22 22.51
C SER A 73 -8.14 2.59 22.10
N TYR A 74 -8.45 3.89 22.09
CA TYR A 74 -9.70 4.37 21.54
C TYR A 74 -9.63 4.40 20.01
N ARG A 75 -10.75 4.04 19.34
CA ARG A 75 -10.88 4.17 17.89
C ARG A 75 -11.27 5.62 17.56
N SER A 76 -10.75 6.15 16.45
CA SER A 76 -11.13 7.49 16.00
C SER A 76 -12.50 7.52 15.33
N SER A 77 -12.97 6.39 14.77
CA SER A 77 -14.35 6.22 14.29
C SER A 77 -14.96 4.90 14.79
N GLN A 78 -16.30 4.85 14.84
CA GLN A 78 -17.03 3.65 15.27
C GLN A 78 -17.04 2.57 14.18
N ASP A 79 -17.10 3.00 12.91
CA ASP A 79 -17.17 2.11 11.76
C ASP A 79 -15.89 1.28 11.56
N ARG A 80 -16.06 0.09 11.00
CA ARG A 80 -14.98 -0.80 10.58
C ARG A 80 -14.66 -0.56 9.11
N PRO A 81 -13.53 0.07 8.74
CA PRO A 81 -13.24 0.44 7.36
C PRO A 81 -13.29 -0.74 6.38
N GLU A 82 -12.99 -1.94 6.86
CA GLU A 82 -13.06 -3.20 6.09
C GLU A 82 -14.47 -3.63 5.69
N ASP A 83 -15.52 -3.12 6.36
CA ASP A 83 -16.92 -3.51 6.15
C ASP A 83 -17.74 -2.41 5.44
N VAL A 84 -17.16 -1.22 5.21
CA VAL A 84 -17.85 -0.07 4.62
C VAL A 84 -17.98 -0.20 3.11
N GLN A 85 -19.17 0.04 2.56
CA GLN A 85 -19.34 0.15 1.11
C GLN A 85 -19.06 1.58 0.65
N ILE A 86 -17.96 1.78 -0.09
CA ILE A 86 -17.51 3.11 -0.55
C ILE A 86 -18.18 3.51 -1.87
N VAL A 87 -18.48 2.58 -2.77
CA VAL A 87 -19.24 2.85 -4.00
C VAL A 87 -20.35 1.83 -4.20
N HIS A 88 -21.55 2.33 -4.51
CA HIS A 88 -22.66 1.50 -4.92
C HIS A 88 -22.49 1.08 -6.39
N THR A 89 -22.39 -0.23 -6.63
CA THR A 89 -22.21 -0.81 -7.97
C THR A 89 -23.53 -0.96 -8.76
N GLY A 90 -24.63 -0.37 -8.28
CA GLY A 90 -25.92 -0.38 -8.95
C GLY A 90 -26.32 1.03 -9.40
N ARG A 91 -26.68 1.18 -10.69
CA ARG A 91 -27.45 2.37 -11.12
C ARG A 91 -28.79 2.34 -10.40
N PRO A 92 -29.24 3.43 -9.76
CA PRO A 92 -30.63 3.53 -9.33
C PRO A 92 -31.51 3.41 -10.58
N THR A 93 -32.26 2.32 -10.72
CA THR A 93 -33.24 2.19 -11.80
C THR A 93 -34.47 3.00 -11.41
N LEU A 94 -34.49 4.29 -11.76
CA LEU A 94 -35.70 5.09 -11.66
C LEU A 94 -36.61 4.76 -12.84
N THR A 95 -37.79 4.24 -12.54
CA THR A 95 -38.88 4.15 -13.50
C THR A 95 -39.64 5.47 -13.51
N ARG A 96 -40.32 5.78 -14.63
CA ARG A 96 -41.06 7.04 -14.84
C ARG A 96 -42.12 7.35 -13.76
N ASN A 97 -42.50 6.36 -12.95
CA ASN A 97 -43.52 6.47 -11.91
C ASN A 97 -42.93 6.55 -10.49
N ASP A 98 -41.61 6.52 -10.34
CA ASP A 98 -40.97 6.58 -9.02
C ASP A 98 -40.90 8.04 -8.53
N THR A 99 -41.27 8.24 -7.27
CA THR A 99 -41.09 9.51 -6.58
C THR A 99 -39.67 9.57 -6.03
N LEU A 100 -38.96 10.67 -6.28
CA LEU A 100 -37.62 10.88 -5.74
C LEU A 100 -37.68 10.83 -4.20
N PRO A 101 -36.90 9.96 -3.52
CA PRO A 101 -36.89 9.92 -2.07
C PRO A 101 -36.49 11.27 -1.48
N GLY A 102 -37.15 11.70 -0.40
CA GLY A 102 -37.00 13.05 0.17
C GLY A 102 -35.63 13.39 0.80
N ASN A 103 -34.65 12.49 0.73
CA ASN A 103 -33.26 12.74 1.14
C ASN A 103 -32.27 12.13 0.13
N LEU A 104 -31.98 12.88 -0.93
CA LEU A 104 -31.06 12.51 -2.01
C LEU A 104 -29.61 12.85 -1.63
N GLN A 105 -29.22 12.63 -0.38
CA GLN A 105 -27.83 12.81 0.04
C GLN A 105 -27.06 11.51 -0.18
N LYS A 106 -25.78 11.63 -0.55
CA LYS A 106 -24.87 10.49 -0.60
C LYS A 106 -24.80 9.83 0.77
N ASN A 107 -25.18 8.56 0.84
CA ASN A 107 -25.26 7.82 2.10
C ASN A 107 -24.00 6.96 2.35
N ASN A 108 -23.21 6.71 1.30
CA ASN A 108 -21.91 6.07 1.37
C ASN A 108 -20.78 7.11 1.53
N PRO A 109 -19.66 6.74 2.17
CA PRO A 109 -18.51 7.65 2.27
C PRO A 109 -17.89 7.99 0.92
N SER A 110 -17.27 9.16 0.85
CA SER A 110 -16.48 9.61 -0.29
C SER A 110 -15.06 9.05 -0.26
N PHE A 111 -14.44 9.01 -1.42
CA PHE A 111 -13.04 8.65 -1.60
C PHE A 111 -12.30 9.83 -2.22
N HIS A 112 -11.32 10.37 -1.50
CA HIS A 112 -10.52 11.51 -1.92
C HIS A 112 -9.09 11.09 -2.27
N LEU A 113 -8.56 11.63 -3.37
CA LEU A 113 -7.15 11.52 -3.72
C LEU A 113 -6.46 12.85 -3.40
N VAL A 114 -5.47 12.82 -2.51
CA VAL A 114 -4.75 14.00 -2.02
C VAL A 114 -3.28 13.91 -2.40
N ILE A 115 -2.78 14.95 -3.07
CA ILE A 115 -1.41 15.01 -3.58
C ILE A 115 -0.75 16.32 -3.13
N PRO A 116 0.16 16.30 -2.14
CA PRO A 116 0.92 17.49 -1.79
C PRO A 116 1.88 17.87 -2.91
N ALA A 117 1.69 19.05 -3.49
CA ALA A 117 2.53 19.54 -4.58
C ALA A 117 2.47 21.07 -4.65
N LYS A 118 3.64 21.72 -4.51
CA LYS A 118 3.74 23.19 -4.52
C LYS A 118 3.74 23.79 -5.91
N ARG A 119 4.31 23.06 -6.87
CA ARG A 119 4.54 23.53 -8.25
C ARG A 119 4.33 22.39 -9.23
N LYS A 120 4.00 22.76 -10.46
CA LYS A 120 3.97 21.82 -11.58
C LYS A 120 5.33 21.17 -11.81
N SER A 121 5.32 19.90 -12.20
CA SER A 121 6.52 19.13 -12.55
C SER A 121 6.14 17.98 -13.49
N PRO A 122 7.10 17.41 -14.25
CA PRO A 122 6.83 16.25 -15.09
C PRO A 122 6.27 15.06 -14.30
N ALA A 123 6.78 14.83 -13.08
CA ALA A 123 6.33 13.73 -12.24
C ALA A 123 4.91 13.93 -11.73
N LEU A 124 4.58 15.14 -11.26
CA LEU A 124 3.21 15.48 -10.88
C LEU A 124 2.25 15.24 -12.06
N CYS A 125 2.64 15.66 -13.26
CA CYS A 125 1.79 15.47 -14.43
C CYS A 125 1.62 14.00 -14.83
N ARG A 126 2.64 13.15 -14.65
CA ARG A 126 2.49 11.69 -14.82
C ARG A 126 1.52 11.10 -13.79
N MET A 127 1.60 11.54 -12.54
CA MET A 127 0.64 11.13 -11.49
C MET A 127 -0.79 11.55 -11.84
N LEU A 128 -1.01 12.82 -12.17
CA LEU A 128 -2.34 13.33 -12.53
C LEU A 128 -2.90 12.61 -13.76
N THR A 129 -2.09 12.43 -14.80
CA THR A 129 -2.50 11.76 -16.03
C THR A 129 -2.86 10.29 -15.78
N SER A 130 -2.03 9.56 -15.02
CA SER A 130 -2.32 8.16 -14.69
C SER A 130 -3.54 7.99 -13.80
N ALA A 131 -3.72 8.87 -12.81
CA ALA A 131 -4.93 8.89 -11.97
C ALA A 131 -6.19 9.11 -12.80
N MET A 132 -6.18 10.09 -13.71
CA MET A 132 -7.31 10.39 -14.61
C MET A 132 -7.62 9.23 -15.56
N ILE A 133 -6.60 8.66 -16.22
CA ILE A 133 -6.76 7.50 -17.12
C ILE A 133 -7.40 6.32 -16.39
N LEU A 134 -7.05 6.11 -15.12
CA LEU A 134 -7.55 5.03 -14.27
C LEU A 134 -8.86 5.38 -13.55
N ASN A 135 -9.44 6.55 -13.81
CA ASN A 135 -10.69 7.03 -13.22
C ASN A 135 -10.67 7.14 -11.68
N TYR A 136 -9.51 7.52 -11.12
CA TYR A 136 -9.43 7.96 -9.72
C TYR A 136 -10.28 9.23 -9.49
N PRO A 137 -10.65 9.51 -8.23
CA PRO A 137 -11.30 10.78 -7.88
C PRO A 137 -10.44 11.96 -8.34
N PRO A 138 -11.06 13.09 -8.75
CA PRO A 138 -10.34 14.30 -9.11
C PRO A 138 -9.33 14.68 -8.01
N PRO A 139 -8.01 14.71 -8.34
CA PRO A 139 -6.99 14.92 -7.32
C PRO A 139 -7.13 16.27 -6.65
N THR A 140 -6.91 16.31 -5.33
CA THR A 140 -6.78 17.54 -4.56
C THR A 140 -5.31 17.84 -4.33
N LEU A 141 -4.81 18.93 -4.90
CA LEU A 141 -3.46 19.40 -4.66
C LEU A 141 -3.41 20.18 -3.35
N ILE A 142 -2.41 19.90 -2.53
CA ILE A 142 -2.16 20.60 -1.26
C ILE A 142 -0.96 21.54 -1.42
N ASN A 143 -1.13 22.80 -0.98
CA ASN A 143 -0.15 23.88 -1.05
C ASN A 143 0.22 24.29 -2.48
N TYR A 144 -0.65 24.04 -3.45
CA TYR A 144 -0.36 24.37 -4.85
C TYR A 144 -0.31 25.89 -5.07
N GLY A 145 0.76 26.37 -5.70
CA GLY A 145 0.99 27.80 -5.91
C GLY A 145 1.46 28.56 -4.67
N LYS A 146 1.55 27.91 -3.50
CA LYS A 146 2.05 28.52 -2.27
C LYS A 146 3.57 28.72 -2.37
N GLN A 147 4.00 29.97 -2.17
CA GLN A 147 5.42 30.31 -2.08
C GLN A 147 5.86 30.31 -0.62
N LEU A 148 6.99 29.69 -0.34
CA LEU A 148 7.67 29.85 0.94
C LEU A 148 8.62 31.05 0.87
N PRO A 149 8.94 31.68 2.01
CA PRO A 149 9.90 32.78 2.06
C PRO A 149 11.25 32.40 1.44
N ASP A 150 11.94 33.39 0.87
CA ASP A 150 13.29 33.21 0.35
C ASP A 150 14.22 32.67 1.46
N GLY A 151 14.92 31.57 1.17
CA GLY A 151 15.78 30.88 2.14
C GLY A 151 15.09 29.79 2.97
N ALA A 152 13.84 29.43 2.66
CA ALA A 152 13.17 28.28 3.27
C ALA A 152 13.99 26.99 3.14
N LYS A 153 14.11 26.27 4.25
CA LYS A 153 14.88 25.03 4.36
C LYS A 153 14.00 23.82 4.06
N GLU A 154 14.62 22.66 3.90
CA GLU A 154 13.93 21.37 3.73
C GLU A 154 12.91 21.10 4.85
N TYR A 155 13.26 21.48 6.10
CA TYR A 155 12.34 21.41 7.24
C TYR A 155 11.05 22.22 7.01
N ASP A 156 11.16 23.45 6.50
CA ASP A 156 10.00 24.32 6.28
C ASP A 156 9.09 23.74 5.18
N VAL A 157 9.68 23.15 4.14
CA VAL A 157 8.95 22.46 3.08
C VAL A 157 8.19 21.26 3.61
N MET A 158 8.86 20.42 4.42
CA MET A 158 8.27 19.24 5.04
C MET A 158 7.16 19.61 6.03
N LYS A 159 7.42 20.56 6.94
CA LYS A 159 6.42 21.04 7.90
C LYS A 159 5.18 21.57 7.20
N ASP A 160 5.36 22.42 6.18
CA ASP A 160 4.26 22.99 5.41
C ASP A 160 3.44 21.93 4.67
N ARG A 161 4.10 20.87 4.16
CA ARG A 161 3.42 19.70 3.59
C ARG A 161 2.55 18.99 4.62
N ILE A 162 3.10 18.64 5.79
CA ILE A 162 2.36 17.94 6.85
C ILE A 162 1.21 18.80 7.38
N ALA A 163 1.45 20.10 7.60
CA ALA A 163 0.43 21.04 8.02
C ALA A 163 -0.71 21.14 7.00
N GLY A 164 -0.41 21.27 5.71
CA GLY A 164 -1.44 21.34 4.66
C GLY A 164 -2.29 20.07 4.59
N ILE A 165 -1.69 18.89 4.76
CA ILE A 165 -2.44 17.62 4.81
C ILE A 165 -3.35 17.60 6.04
N TYR A 166 -2.83 17.94 7.22
CA TYR A 166 -3.62 17.98 8.45
C TYR A 166 -4.78 18.96 8.35
N GLU A 167 -4.54 20.17 7.83
CA GLU A 167 -5.58 21.18 7.63
C GLU A 167 -6.65 20.71 6.63
N PHE A 168 -6.26 20.02 5.56
CA PHE A 168 -7.22 19.42 4.64
C PHE A 168 -8.13 18.40 5.34
N LEU A 169 -7.57 17.53 6.18
CA LEU A 169 -8.33 16.51 6.92
C LEU A 169 -9.19 17.08 8.06
N ASP A 170 -8.76 18.17 8.69
CA ASP A 170 -9.42 18.74 9.87
C ASP A 170 -10.42 19.84 9.55
N LYS A 171 -10.11 20.72 8.59
CA LYS A 171 -10.83 22.00 8.39
C LYS A 171 -11.71 22.05 7.14
N THR A 172 -11.60 21.05 6.25
CA THR A 172 -12.32 21.07 4.97
C THR A 172 -13.76 20.59 5.12
N ARG A 173 -14.74 21.43 4.76
CA ARG A 173 -16.17 21.17 5.03
C ARG A 173 -16.75 19.96 4.31
N HIS A 174 -16.26 19.63 3.12
CA HIS A 174 -16.76 18.52 2.30
C HIS A 174 -16.00 17.21 2.52
N VAL A 175 -15.12 17.17 3.51
CA VAL A 175 -14.37 15.98 3.92
C VAL A 175 -14.90 15.55 5.29
N GLN A 176 -15.50 14.36 5.36
CA GLN A 176 -16.13 13.83 6.56
C GLN A 176 -15.25 12.78 7.24
N ASP A 177 -15.41 12.61 8.55
CA ASP A 177 -14.60 11.67 9.35
C ASP A 177 -14.68 10.20 8.88
N ASN A 178 -15.80 9.81 8.27
CA ASN A 178 -16.03 8.47 7.71
C ASN A 178 -15.54 8.30 6.26
N ASP A 179 -15.16 9.39 5.58
CA ASP A 179 -14.62 9.36 4.22
C ASP A 179 -13.25 8.66 4.18
N PHE A 180 -12.90 8.16 3.01
CA PHE A 180 -11.62 7.54 2.73
C PHE A 180 -10.72 8.52 2.01
N VAL A 181 -9.43 8.53 2.38
CA VAL A 181 -8.43 9.35 1.71
C VAL A 181 -7.23 8.50 1.34
N LEU A 182 -6.80 8.64 0.09
CA LEU A 182 -5.50 8.19 -0.39
C LEU A 182 -4.58 9.41 -0.49
N ILE A 183 -3.55 9.46 0.33
CA ILE A 183 -2.54 10.52 0.32
C ILE A 183 -1.28 9.95 -0.34
N VAL A 184 -0.79 10.61 -1.38
CA VAL A 184 0.39 10.18 -2.16
C VAL A 184 1.32 11.36 -2.39
N ASP A 185 2.63 11.17 -2.23
CA ASP A 185 3.62 12.21 -2.48
C ASP A 185 3.66 12.61 -3.95
N GLY A 186 3.67 13.91 -4.25
CA GLY A 186 3.50 14.47 -5.60
C GLY A 186 4.72 14.39 -6.51
N ALA A 187 5.76 13.64 -6.12
CA ALA A 187 7.08 13.70 -6.73
C ALA A 187 7.47 12.48 -7.57
N ASP A 188 6.98 11.28 -7.24
CA ASP A 188 7.54 10.04 -7.81
C ASP A 188 6.63 8.81 -7.74
N PHE A 189 5.31 9.00 -7.90
CA PHE A 189 4.37 7.90 -8.08
C PHE A 189 3.84 7.79 -9.51
N PHE A 190 3.34 6.61 -9.87
CA PHE A 190 2.31 6.48 -10.90
C PHE A 190 1.28 5.43 -10.51
N PHE A 191 0.06 5.60 -11.02
CA PHE A 191 -1.03 4.66 -10.82
C PHE A 191 -0.98 3.60 -11.92
N GLN A 192 -1.13 2.33 -11.53
CA GLN A 192 -1.16 1.19 -12.44
C GLN A 192 -2.54 0.55 -12.56
N LEU A 193 -3.31 0.49 -11.47
CA LEU A 193 -4.62 -0.17 -11.41
C LEU A 193 -5.74 0.79 -10.98
N PRO A 194 -7.00 0.53 -11.37
CA PRO A 194 -8.17 1.36 -11.03
C PRO A 194 -8.41 1.47 -9.51
N PRO A 195 -9.12 2.52 -9.05
CA PRO A 195 -9.40 2.75 -7.62
C PRO A 195 -10.26 1.63 -7.00
N ASP A 196 -11.17 1.01 -7.77
CA ASP A 196 -11.98 -0.12 -7.28
C ASP A 196 -11.10 -1.28 -6.77
N VAL A 197 -10.06 -1.62 -7.53
CA VAL A 197 -9.11 -2.68 -7.18
C VAL A 197 -8.30 -2.28 -5.95
N LEU A 198 -7.86 -1.04 -5.88
CA LEU A 198 -7.13 -0.52 -4.72
C LEU A 198 -7.96 -0.64 -3.44
N ILE A 199 -9.22 -0.17 -3.48
CA ILE A 199 -10.13 -0.17 -2.33
C ILE A 199 -10.44 -1.60 -1.89
N GLN A 200 -10.82 -2.48 -2.82
CA GLN A 200 -11.11 -3.88 -2.50
C GLN A 200 -9.92 -4.57 -1.85
N ARG A 201 -8.70 -4.33 -2.35
CA ARG A 201 -7.49 -4.89 -1.75
C ARG A 201 -7.18 -4.30 -0.38
N PHE A 202 -7.39 -3.00 -0.19
CA PHE A 202 -7.21 -2.33 1.09
C PHE A 202 -8.14 -2.95 2.15
N GLN A 203 -9.42 -3.06 1.84
CA GLN A 203 -10.41 -3.64 2.77
C GLN A 203 -10.14 -5.12 3.05
N LYS A 204 -9.76 -5.89 2.02
CA LYS A 204 -9.35 -7.30 2.18
C LYS A 204 -8.12 -7.43 3.09
N LEU A 205 -7.10 -6.59 2.91
CA LEU A 205 -5.92 -6.57 3.77
C LEU A 205 -6.25 -6.23 5.22
N LEU A 206 -7.11 -5.22 5.45
CA LEU A 206 -7.57 -4.89 6.80
C LEU A 206 -8.31 -6.08 7.43
N LYS A 207 -9.20 -6.74 6.69
CA LYS A 207 -9.91 -7.92 7.19
C LYS A 207 -8.97 -9.07 7.57
N GLU A 208 -8.01 -9.38 6.69
CA GLU A 208 -6.99 -10.42 6.91
C GLU A 208 -6.12 -10.09 8.14
N ASN A 209 -5.63 -8.86 8.25
CA ASN A 209 -4.75 -8.45 9.35
C ASN A 209 -5.52 -8.29 10.68
N ASN A 210 -6.75 -7.79 10.65
CA ASN A 210 -7.58 -7.68 11.85
C ASN A 210 -7.97 -9.05 12.40
N ALA A 211 -8.21 -10.05 11.56
CA ALA A 211 -8.40 -11.43 12.01
C ALA A 211 -7.16 -11.96 12.74
N ARG A 212 -5.96 -11.74 12.19
CA ARG A 212 -4.69 -12.12 12.85
C ARG A 212 -4.48 -11.39 14.18
N LEU A 213 -4.77 -10.10 14.24
CA LEU A 213 -4.68 -9.32 15.48
C LEU A 213 -5.68 -9.82 16.54
N GLN A 214 -6.89 -10.19 16.13
CA GLN A 214 -7.89 -10.76 17.03
C GLN A 214 -7.43 -12.10 17.58
N GLU A 215 -6.89 -12.98 16.73
CA GLU A 215 -6.33 -14.27 17.16
C GLU A 215 -5.16 -14.08 18.14
N LYS A 216 -4.29 -13.10 17.87
CA LYS A 216 -3.09 -12.82 18.66
C LYS A 216 -3.37 -12.14 20.01
N TYR A 217 -4.31 -11.21 20.06
CA TYR A 217 -4.53 -10.33 21.21
C TYR A 217 -5.88 -10.50 21.91
N GLY A 218 -6.82 -11.17 21.25
CA GLY A 218 -8.15 -11.42 21.78
C GLY A 218 -9.07 -10.19 21.82
N LEU A 219 -10.15 -10.36 22.59
CA LEU A 219 -11.21 -9.38 22.79
C LEU A 219 -11.14 -8.79 24.20
N VAL A 220 -11.69 -7.60 24.38
CA VAL A 220 -11.82 -6.91 25.67
C VAL A 220 -13.26 -6.44 25.87
N MET A 221 -13.75 -6.52 27.10
CA MET A 221 -15.04 -5.94 27.49
C MET A 221 -14.82 -4.48 27.86
N VAL A 222 -15.57 -3.58 27.23
CA VAL A 222 -15.52 -2.14 27.52
C VAL A 222 -16.84 -1.74 28.18
N GLU A 223 -16.73 -1.21 29.39
CA GLU A 223 -17.85 -0.58 30.10
C GLU A 223 -18.01 0.85 29.61
N LYS A 224 -19.20 1.19 29.07
CA LYS A 224 -19.53 2.57 28.70
C LYS A 224 -19.90 3.31 29.98
N ALA A 225 -18.96 4.10 30.51
CA ALA A 225 -19.09 4.76 31.83
C ALA A 225 -20.30 5.72 31.98
N PHE A 226 -21.00 6.06 30.90
CA PHE A 226 -22.07 7.06 30.88
C PHE A 226 -23.38 6.61 30.23
N GLU A 227 -23.48 5.37 29.74
CA GLU A 227 -24.69 4.82 29.15
C GLU A 227 -25.10 3.56 29.92
N GLN A 228 -26.39 3.40 30.27
CA GLN A 228 -26.95 2.16 30.85
C GLN A 228 -26.98 0.99 29.83
N THR A 229 -26.06 1.00 28.87
CA THR A 229 -25.89 -0.01 27.83
C THR A 229 -25.05 -1.17 28.37
N PRO A 230 -25.35 -2.42 27.94
CA PRO A 230 -24.55 -3.57 28.30
C PRO A 230 -23.09 -3.38 27.85
N PRO A 231 -22.11 -3.95 28.58
CA PRO A 231 -20.71 -3.86 28.23
C PRO A 231 -20.47 -4.45 26.83
N GLU A 232 -19.71 -3.73 26.01
CA GLU A 232 -19.47 -4.09 24.61
C GLU A 232 -18.19 -4.91 24.50
N THR A 233 -18.25 -6.04 23.79
CA THR A 233 -17.05 -6.82 23.47
C THR A 233 -16.39 -6.25 22.22
N VAL A 234 -15.18 -5.72 22.37
CA VAL A 234 -14.44 -5.13 21.26
C VAL A 234 -13.11 -5.83 21.04
N GLN A 235 -12.64 -5.84 19.79
CA GLN A 235 -11.28 -6.26 19.48
C GLN A 235 -10.27 -5.30 20.09
N LYS A 236 -9.22 -5.85 20.72
CA LYS A 236 -8.25 -5.07 21.49
C LYS A 236 -7.42 -4.10 20.64
N TYR A 237 -6.95 -4.58 19.49
CA TYR A 237 -6.15 -3.82 18.52
C TYR A 237 -6.63 -4.12 17.11
N THR A 238 -6.77 -3.08 16.28
CA THR A 238 -7.22 -3.18 14.89
C THR A 238 -6.33 -2.30 14.00
N GLN A 239 -6.02 -2.76 12.79
CA GLN A 239 -5.51 -1.92 11.72
C GLN A 239 -6.68 -1.23 11.01
N ARG A 240 -6.45 0.03 10.68
CA ARG A 240 -7.44 0.95 10.08
C ARG A 240 -6.85 1.79 8.96
N VAL A 241 -5.53 1.96 8.98
CA VAL A 241 -4.75 2.73 8.01
C VAL A 241 -3.61 1.85 7.50
N LEU A 242 -3.36 1.87 6.19
CA LEU A 242 -2.23 1.16 5.59
C LEU A 242 -1.26 2.13 4.95
N PHE A 243 -0.01 2.08 5.42
CA PHE A 243 1.14 2.75 4.82
C PHE A 243 1.92 1.80 3.91
N SER A 244 2.78 2.36 3.08
CA SER A 244 3.74 1.57 2.30
C SER A 244 4.80 0.90 3.19
N ALA A 245 5.23 -0.30 2.82
CA ALA A 245 6.28 -1.04 3.52
C ALA A 245 7.63 -0.93 2.80
N SER A 246 8.73 -0.83 3.55
CA SER A 246 10.09 -0.79 3.04
C SER A 246 10.94 -1.94 3.54
N LYS A 247 11.96 -2.28 2.75
CA LYS A 247 13.04 -3.22 3.05
C LYS A 247 14.16 -2.62 3.90
N GLU A 248 14.06 -1.34 4.23
CA GLU A 248 15.01 -0.65 5.09
C GLU A 248 14.24 0.16 6.13
N CYS A 249 14.75 0.18 7.36
CA CYS A 249 14.20 1.06 8.37
C CYS A 249 14.69 2.51 8.17
N CYS A 250 14.00 3.48 8.78
CA CYS A 250 14.43 4.86 8.78
C CYS A 250 15.91 4.99 9.18
N PRO A 251 16.75 5.62 8.33
CA PRO A 251 18.16 5.81 8.64
C PRO A 251 18.38 6.46 10.00
N GLY A 252 19.38 5.99 10.74
CA GLY A 252 19.71 6.49 12.08
C GLY A 252 18.82 5.97 13.21
N LEU A 253 17.76 5.21 12.93
CA LEU A 253 16.82 4.68 13.94
C LEU A 253 16.93 3.16 14.16
N SER A 254 18.00 2.49 13.72
CA SER A 254 18.10 1.02 13.77
C SER A 254 17.90 0.38 15.16
N ARG A 255 18.14 1.12 16.25
CA ARG A 255 17.91 0.70 17.64
C ARG A 255 16.65 1.30 18.27
N ASP A 256 15.86 2.04 17.51
CA ASP A 256 14.59 2.60 17.96
C ASP A 256 13.49 1.53 17.94
N ALA A 257 12.45 1.75 18.75
CA ALA A 257 11.26 0.89 18.76
C ALA A 257 10.64 0.76 17.37
N GLY A 258 10.69 1.80 16.53
CA GLY A 258 10.19 1.79 15.15
C GLY A 258 10.85 0.77 14.23
N CYS A 259 12.10 0.41 14.50
CA CYS A 259 12.82 -0.58 13.70
C CYS A 259 12.79 -1.97 14.31
N VAL A 260 12.87 -2.05 15.65
CA VAL A 260 13.05 -3.33 16.36
C VAL A 260 11.72 -3.96 16.77
N ALA A 261 10.70 -3.16 17.13
CA ALA A 261 9.37 -3.66 17.45
C ALA A 261 8.48 -3.83 16.22
N ALA A 262 8.96 -3.46 15.02
CA ALA A 262 8.23 -3.67 13.77
C ALA A 262 7.95 -5.18 13.56
N PRO A 263 6.69 -5.58 13.33
CA PRO A 263 6.33 -6.97 13.14
C PRO A 263 7.10 -7.61 11.98
N GLU A 264 7.30 -8.92 12.07
CA GLU A 264 7.86 -9.69 10.96
C GLU A 264 6.94 -9.63 9.74
N SER A 265 7.55 -9.65 8.55
CA SER A 265 6.80 -9.62 7.28
C SER A 265 5.92 -10.86 7.12
N SER A 266 4.71 -10.69 6.55
CA SER A 266 3.82 -11.81 6.21
C SER A 266 4.34 -12.67 5.04
N LEU A 267 5.36 -12.19 4.33
CA LEU A 267 6.00 -12.93 3.27
C LEU A 267 6.75 -14.17 3.80
N PRO A 268 6.83 -15.27 3.04
CA PRO A 268 7.55 -16.47 3.45
C PRO A 268 8.99 -16.19 3.90
N PRO A 269 9.48 -16.82 4.98
CA PRO A 269 10.81 -16.55 5.54
C PRO A 269 11.97 -16.96 4.62
N ASP A 270 11.69 -17.68 3.54
CA ASP A 270 12.62 -18.16 2.53
C ASP A 270 12.33 -17.59 1.13
N ILE A 271 11.60 -16.48 1.02
CA ILE A 271 11.14 -15.91 -0.27
C ILE A 271 12.29 -15.54 -1.24
N TYR A 272 13.48 -15.24 -0.73
CA TYR A 272 14.72 -15.03 -1.48
C TYR A 272 15.74 -16.18 -1.29
N GLY A 273 15.25 -17.36 -0.88
CA GLY A 273 16.06 -18.50 -0.47
C GLY A 273 16.74 -18.30 0.90
N TRP A 274 17.84 -19.01 1.13
CA TRP A 274 18.55 -19.01 2.42
C TRP A 274 19.20 -17.67 2.82
N LYS A 275 19.26 -16.71 1.89
CA LYS A 275 19.79 -15.35 2.11
C LYS A 275 18.73 -14.34 2.56
N THR A 276 17.46 -14.74 2.62
CA THR A 276 16.35 -13.89 3.08
C THR A 276 16.69 -13.25 4.42
N ASP A 277 16.54 -11.92 4.51
CA ASP A 277 16.81 -11.08 5.70
C ASP A 277 18.25 -11.11 6.23
N ARG A 278 19.20 -11.69 5.47
CA ARG A 278 20.61 -11.80 5.87
C ARG A 278 21.57 -11.11 4.91
N TYR A 279 21.08 -10.68 3.75
CA TYR A 279 21.94 -10.14 2.70
C TYR A 279 22.36 -8.69 2.99
N PRO A 280 23.66 -8.33 2.95
CA PRO A 280 24.15 -7.07 3.51
C PRO A 280 23.64 -5.78 2.86
N ASP A 281 23.23 -5.83 1.59
CA ASP A 281 22.79 -4.65 0.83
C ASP A 281 21.29 -4.32 1.00
N GLY A 282 20.56 -5.13 1.78
CA GLY A 282 19.14 -4.96 2.03
C GLY A 282 18.22 -5.43 0.89
N THR A 283 18.74 -5.81 -0.27
CA THR A 283 17.93 -6.17 -1.45
C THR A 283 17.17 -7.49 -1.29
N LEU A 284 17.66 -8.41 -0.46
CA LEU A 284 16.99 -9.69 -0.15
C LEU A 284 16.28 -9.67 1.22
N THR A 285 15.89 -8.48 1.67
CA THR A 285 15.14 -8.30 2.92
C THR A 285 13.64 -8.28 2.62
N ARG A 286 12.84 -8.95 3.44
CA ARG A 286 11.39 -8.85 3.37
C ARG A 286 10.97 -7.46 3.87
N PRO A 287 10.17 -6.70 3.12
CA PRO A 287 9.69 -5.41 3.58
C PRO A 287 8.86 -5.58 4.86
N ARG A 288 9.08 -4.70 5.84
CA ARG A 288 8.33 -4.66 7.10
C ARG A 288 8.31 -3.30 7.80
N TRP A 289 9.25 -2.43 7.45
CA TRP A 289 9.33 -1.11 8.08
C TRP A 289 8.39 -0.14 7.39
N ILE A 290 7.75 0.71 8.18
CA ILE A 290 6.88 1.76 7.66
C ILE A 290 7.68 2.76 6.83
N LYS A 291 7.10 3.26 5.74
CA LYS A 291 7.71 4.31 4.91
C LYS A 291 6.69 5.38 4.54
N PRO A 292 7.04 6.68 4.70
CA PRO A 292 6.19 7.77 4.22
C PRO A 292 6.13 7.78 2.69
N GLY A 293 5.11 8.43 2.15
CA GLY A 293 4.96 8.66 0.70
C GLY A 293 3.62 8.18 0.15
N ALA A 294 3.05 7.11 0.70
CA ALA A 294 1.69 6.70 0.38
C ALA A 294 0.98 6.11 1.60
N VAL A 295 -0.28 6.52 1.79
CA VAL A 295 -1.15 6.01 2.84
C VAL A 295 -2.61 6.06 2.41
N ILE A 296 -3.37 5.05 2.80
CA ILE A 296 -4.82 4.99 2.64
C ILE A 296 -5.50 4.66 3.97
N GLY A 297 -6.61 5.32 4.27
CA GLY A 297 -7.40 5.10 5.47
C GLY A 297 -8.60 6.04 5.56
N GLN A 298 -9.36 5.94 6.65
CA GLN A 298 -10.43 6.90 6.93
C GLN A 298 -9.87 8.24 7.40
N VAL A 299 -10.60 9.33 7.13
CA VAL A 299 -10.24 10.70 7.54
C VAL A 299 -10.01 10.78 9.03
N ALA A 300 -10.91 10.25 9.86
CA ALA A 300 -10.78 10.32 11.32
C ALA A 300 -9.47 9.70 11.85
N ASP A 301 -9.05 8.58 11.26
CA ASP A 301 -7.84 7.87 11.66
C ASP A 301 -6.59 8.62 11.17
N LEU A 302 -6.60 9.07 9.91
CA LEU A 302 -5.49 9.84 9.34
C LEU A 302 -5.33 11.20 10.02
N LYS A 303 -6.42 11.88 10.36
CA LYS A 303 -6.44 13.15 11.09
C LYS A 303 -5.70 13.02 12.43
N ALA A 304 -5.97 11.96 13.19
CA ALA A 304 -5.28 11.69 14.45
C ALA A 304 -3.77 11.42 14.26
N ILE A 305 -3.41 10.67 13.21
CA ILE A 305 -2.00 10.37 12.89
C ILE A 305 -1.25 11.65 12.48
N TYR A 306 -1.79 12.43 11.54
CA TYR A 306 -1.15 13.65 11.04
C TYR A 306 -1.09 14.74 12.11
N ALA A 307 -2.05 14.80 13.05
CA ALA A 307 -1.96 15.68 14.21
C ALA A 307 -0.72 15.37 15.06
N GLU A 308 -0.46 14.09 15.36
CA GLU A 308 0.70 13.69 16.16
C GLU A 308 2.02 13.85 15.41
N ILE A 309 2.05 13.59 14.09
CA ILE A 309 3.22 13.87 13.26
C ILE A 309 3.52 15.37 13.24
N LEU A 310 2.51 16.22 13.03
CA LEU A 310 2.66 17.67 13.04
C LEU A 310 3.19 18.14 14.40
N ARG A 311 2.60 17.67 15.50
CA ARG A 311 3.06 17.96 16.86
C ARG A 311 4.53 17.58 17.03
N PHE A 312 4.93 16.40 16.59
CA PHE A 312 6.34 15.97 16.67
C PHE A 312 7.27 16.88 15.87
N VAL A 313 6.92 17.19 14.63
CA VAL A 313 7.71 18.02 13.71
C VAL A 313 7.87 19.45 14.24
N GLU A 314 6.84 20.01 14.89
CA GLU A 314 6.91 21.35 15.47
C GLU A 314 7.84 21.43 16.68
N HIS A 315 7.93 20.36 17.48
CA HIS A 315 8.84 20.29 18.62
C HIS A 315 10.28 19.91 18.20
N ASN A 316 10.43 19.16 17.11
CA ASN A 316 11.72 18.63 16.65
C ASN A 316 12.08 19.21 15.28
N HIS A 317 13.00 20.16 15.26
CA HIS A 317 13.48 20.82 14.05
C HIS A 317 14.43 19.91 13.24
N ASN A 318 13.88 18.88 12.59
CA ASN A 318 14.60 17.91 11.78
C ASN A 318 14.00 17.86 10.36
N ALA A 319 14.85 17.96 9.33
CA ALA A 319 14.44 17.90 7.93
C ALA A 319 13.74 16.58 7.55
N GLN A 320 14.11 15.46 8.19
CA GLN A 320 13.43 14.15 8.05
C GLN A 320 12.44 13.89 9.18
N GLY A 321 11.90 14.96 9.78
CA GLY A 321 11.08 14.89 10.97
C GLY A 321 9.81 14.07 10.81
N ASP A 322 9.21 14.04 9.61
CA ASP A 322 8.03 13.24 9.30
C ASP A 322 8.32 11.73 9.25
N TYR A 323 9.41 11.32 8.59
CA TYR A 323 9.81 9.91 8.58
C TYR A 323 10.20 9.43 9.98
N VAL A 324 10.94 10.25 10.74
CA VAL A 324 11.28 9.96 12.13
C VAL A 324 10.01 9.87 13.00
N ALA A 325 9.09 10.84 12.89
CA ALA A 325 7.83 10.84 13.62
C ALA A 325 7.01 9.59 13.34
N LEU A 326 6.82 9.26 12.06
CA LEU A 326 6.04 8.11 11.63
C LEU A 326 6.66 6.80 12.10
N THR A 327 7.99 6.68 12.03
CA THR A 327 8.72 5.51 12.53
C THR A 327 8.55 5.33 14.03
N GLN A 328 8.67 6.40 14.81
CA GLN A 328 8.47 6.34 16.26
C GLN A 328 7.01 6.07 16.64
N LEU A 329 6.05 6.63 15.90
CA LEU A 329 4.62 6.41 16.13
C LEU A 329 4.27 4.93 15.93
N PHE A 330 4.67 4.37 14.78
CA PHE A 330 4.51 2.96 14.48
C PHE A 330 5.25 2.07 15.49
N GLY A 331 6.48 2.42 15.84
CA GLY A 331 7.29 1.69 16.81
C GLY A 331 6.68 1.61 18.20
N ARG A 332 6.16 2.73 18.71
CA ARG A 332 5.51 2.76 20.04
C ARG A 332 4.21 1.97 20.05
N GLN A 333 3.42 2.03 18.97
CA GLN A 333 2.24 1.19 18.80
C GLN A 333 2.61 -0.29 18.92
N GLU A 334 3.55 -0.76 18.11
CA GLU A 334 3.94 -2.17 18.06
C GLU A 334 4.67 -2.61 19.32
N TYR A 335 5.42 -1.72 19.97
CA TYR A 335 6.03 -1.98 21.28
C TYR A 335 4.96 -2.24 22.35
N VAL A 336 3.91 -1.41 22.42
CA VAL A 336 2.79 -1.62 23.36
C VAL A 336 2.04 -2.92 23.06
N ARG A 337 1.81 -3.23 21.77
CA ARG A 337 1.23 -4.51 21.35
C ARG A 337 2.11 -5.69 21.79
N GLU A 338 3.42 -5.62 21.62
CA GLU A 338 4.36 -6.67 22.03
C GLU A 338 4.43 -6.84 23.56
N LEU A 339 4.36 -5.75 24.34
CA LEU A 339 4.24 -5.83 25.80
C LEU A 339 2.98 -6.59 26.23
N GLU A 340 1.86 -6.34 25.57
CA GLU A 340 0.62 -7.06 25.84
C GLU A 340 0.70 -8.53 25.41
N ARG A 341 1.33 -8.81 24.25
CA ARG A 341 1.57 -10.19 23.80
C ARG A 341 2.35 -10.98 24.84
N ARG A 342 3.45 -10.42 25.35
CA ARG A 342 4.30 -11.08 26.37
C ARG A 342 3.54 -11.38 27.65
N ARG A 343 2.60 -10.50 28.02
CA ARG A 343 1.72 -10.66 29.18
C ARG A 343 0.71 -11.80 29.01
N THR A 344 0.13 -11.94 27.82
CA THR A 344 -0.91 -12.96 27.55
C THR A 344 -0.36 -14.28 27.01
N SER A 345 0.86 -14.28 26.46
CA SER A 345 1.51 -15.45 25.88
C SER A 345 1.89 -16.50 26.92
N SER A 346 1.80 -17.77 26.55
CA SER A 346 2.31 -18.88 27.36
C SER A 346 3.82 -19.05 27.11
N PRO A 347 4.69 -19.01 28.14
CA PRO A 347 6.13 -19.19 27.96
C PRO A 347 6.51 -20.50 27.27
N PHE A 348 5.72 -21.56 27.49
CA PHE A 348 5.91 -22.84 26.81
C PHE A 348 5.61 -22.76 25.31
N MET A 349 4.50 -22.11 24.93
CA MET A 349 4.14 -21.94 23.52
C MET A 349 5.13 -21.04 22.80
N GLU A 350 5.61 -19.99 23.45
CA GLU A 350 6.67 -19.12 22.92
C GLU A 350 7.96 -19.86 22.66
N TRP A 351 8.42 -20.66 23.64
CA TRP A 351 9.58 -21.51 23.46
C TRP A 351 9.38 -22.49 22.29
N MET A 352 8.21 -23.13 22.19
CA MET A 352 7.89 -24.05 21.10
C MET A 352 7.94 -23.34 19.75
N TYR A 353 7.24 -22.21 19.59
CA TYR A 353 7.22 -21.42 18.35
C TYR A 353 8.62 -20.94 17.94
N ALA A 354 9.46 -20.58 18.91
CA ALA A 354 10.85 -20.24 18.65
C ALA A 354 11.67 -21.45 18.12
N GLN A 355 11.46 -22.65 18.68
CA GLN A 355 12.17 -23.85 18.23
C GLN A 355 11.78 -24.29 16.81
N ILE A 356 10.50 -24.13 16.43
CA ILE A 356 10.02 -24.48 15.08
C ILE A 356 10.05 -23.30 14.09
N GLY A 357 10.59 -22.15 14.49
CA GLY A 357 10.84 -21.01 13.60
C GLY A 357 9.60 -20.23 13.16
N ILE A 358 8.50 -20.29 13.92
CA ILE A 358 7.26 -19.54 13.64
C ILE A 358 6.95 -18.48 14.72
N SER A 359 7.94 -18.12 15.54
CA SER A 359 7.75 -17.11 16.57
C SER A 359 7.54 -15.72 15.95
N GLU A 360 6.45 -15.06 16.35
CA GLU A 360 6.16 -13.67 16.01
C GLU A 360 6.67 -12.68 17.08
N ALA A 361 7.54 -13.15 17.99
CA ALA A 361 8.04 -12.35 19.09
C ALA A 361 9.08 -11.33 18.60
N SER A 362 8.87 -10.06 18.92
CA SER A 362 9.89 -9.04 18.70
C SER A 362 10.92 -9.02 19.82
N ASN A 363 12.20 -8.91 19.47
CA ASN A 363 13.27 -8.83 20.45
C ASN A 363 13.39 -7.42 21.06
N LEU A 364 12.65 -7.17 22.13
CA LEU A 364 12.68 -5.88 22.85
C LEU A 364 13.90 -5.67 23.76
N THR A 365 14.94 -6.52 23.69
CA THR A 365 16.09 -6.43 24.61
C THR A 365 16.82 -5.10 24.42
N GLY A 366 16.97 -4.34 25.52
CA GLY A 366 17.62 -3.02 25.50
C GLY A 366 16.74 -1.87 24.98
N LEU A 367 15.45 -2.11 24.71
CA LEU A 367 14.50 -1.09 24.28
C LEU A 367 13.63 -0.61 25.43
N ASN A 368 13.74 0.67 25.77
CA ASN A 368 12.86 1.35 26.72
C ASN A 368 12.41 2.69 26.14
N PRO A 369 11.51 2.70 25.14
CA PRO A 369 10.94 3.94 24.64
C PRO A 369 10.18 4.66 25.77
N ARG A 370 10.20 5.99 25.77
CA ARG A 370 9.44 6.79 26.73
C ARG A 370 7.95 6.64 26.44
N LEU A 371 7.22 6.01 27.38
CA LEU A 371 5.78 5.84 27.34
C LEU A 371 5.15 6.52 28.55
N GLU A 372 4.06 7.26 28.33
CA GLU A 372 3.34 8.02 29.35
C GLU A 372 2.00 7.35 29.63
N THR A 373 1.68 7.09 30.90
CA THR A 373 0.40 6.49 31.30
C THR A 373 -0.75 7.42 30.91
N GLY A 374 -1.82 6.85 30.36
CA GLY A 374 -2.97 7.60 29.84
C GLY A 374 -2.78 8.16 28.42
N HIS A 375 -1.56 8.10 27.87
CA HIS A 375 -1.32 8.49 26.49
C HIS A 375 -1.70 7.34 25.52
N ARG A 376 -2.32 7.71 24.40
CA ARG A 376 -2.72 6.79 23.33
C ARG A 376 -1.53 6.49 22.41
N TYR A 377 -1.18 5.22 22.27
CA TYR A 377 -0.17 4.75 21.31
C TYR A 377 -0.75 3.89 20.18
N GLU A 378 -2.04 3.54 20.24
CA GLU A 378 -2.72 2.74 19.22
C GLU A 378 -3.41 3.62 18.19
N TYR A 379 -2.85 3.71 16.98
CA TYR A 379 -3.36 4.53 15.88
C TYR A 379 -3.91 3.69 14.72
N GLY A 380 -3.99 2.37 14.88
CA GLY A 380 -4.44 1.46 13.85
C GLY A 380 -3.55 1.44 12.62
N ILE A 381 -2.26 1.73 12.80
CA ILE A 381 -1.29 1.77 11.70
C ILE A 381 -0.94 0.32 11.30
N GLY A 382 -1.03 0.03 10.01
CA GLY A 382 -0.50 -1.17 9.37
C GLY A 382 0.35 -0.83 8.15
N VAL A 383 1.04 -1.84 7.61
CA VAL A 383 1.89 -1.69 6.42
C VAL A 383 1.56 -2.77 5.38
N ASP A 384 1.71 -2.43 4.09
CA ASP A 384 1.50 -3.36 2.97
C ASP A 384 2.77 -4.19 2.69
N TYR A 385 2.94 -5.28 3.43
CA TYR A 385 4.11 -6.17 3.33
C TYR A 385 4.29 -6.79 1.93
N GLU A 386 3.21 -7.04 1.20
CA GLU A 386 3.24 -7.83 -0.04
C GLU A 386 3.25 -6.97 -1.30
N SER A 387 3.26 -5.64 -1.14
CA SER A 387 3.13 -4.67 -2.23
C SER A 387 1.87 -4.89 -3.07
N ARG A 388 0.73 -5.19 -2.42
CA ARG A 388 -0.57 -5.37 -3.10
C ARG A 388 -1.20 -4.03 -3.49
N LEU A 389 -0.96 -3.00 -2.69
CA LEU A 389 -1.36 -1.61 -2.90
C LEU A 389 -0.16 -0.78 -3.38
N PHE A 390 0.91 -0.78 -2.59
CA PHE A 390 2.05 0.12 -2.73
C PHE A 390 3.34 -0.66 -2.97
N PHE A 391 3.96 -0.45 -4.11
CA PHE A 391 5.31 -0.95 -4.36
C PHE A 391 6.34 0.17 -4.20
N ASN A 392 7.39 -0.08 -3.41
CA ASN A 392 8.53 0.82 -3.21
C ASN A 392 9.76 0.31 -3.96
N MET A 393 10.37 1.13 -4.82
CA MET A 393 11.49 0.72 -5.67
C MET A 393 12.82 0.59 -4.90
N TRP A 394 13.01 1.36 -3.82
CA TRP A 394 14.20 1.30 -2.98
C TRP A 394 14.46 -0.13 -2.48
N ASN A 395 15.63 -0.67 -2.78
CA ASN A 395 16.05 -2.07 -2.54
C ASN A 395 15.14 -3.16 -3.15
N SER A 396 14.15 -2.81 -3.97
CA SER A 396 13.20 -3.77 -4.57
C SER A 396 13.14 -3.70 -6.09
N LYS A 397 14.02 -2.92 -6.74
CA LYS A 397 14.11 -2.83 -8.21
C LYS A 397 14.14 -4.20 -8.91
N ASN A 398 14.84 -5.17 -8.33
CA ASN A 398 15.02 -6.50 -8.91
C ASN A 398 13.86 -7.47 -8.60
N ASP A 399 12.92 -7.06 -7.76
CA ASP A 399 11.78 -7.88 -7.35
C ASP A 399 10.61 -7.78 -8.33
N VAL A 400 10.73 -6.91 -9.34
CA VAL A 400 9.65 -6.63 -10.29
C VAL A 400 10.03 -6.94 -11.72
N GLU A 401 9.06 -7.45 -12.46
CA GLU A 401 9.13 -7.68 -13.89
C GLU A 401 7.84 -7.19 -14.56
N TRP A 402 7.93 -6.88 -15.85
CA TRP A 402 6.76 -6.48 -16.65
C TRP A 402 6.20 -7.72 -17.35
N LEU A 403 5.05 -8.20 -16.89
CA LEU A 403 4.50 -9.48 -17.30
C LEU A 403 3.23 -9.32 -18.12
N GLN A 404 3.10 -10.13 -19.16
CA GLN A 404 1.84 -10.38 -19.85
C GLN A 404 1.42 -11.82 -19.50
N TYR A 405 0.30 -11.95 -18.81
CA TYR A 405 -0.12 -13.21 -18.19
C TYR A 405 -0.61 -14.26 -19.20
N ASN A 406 -0.98 -13.84 -20.41
CA ASN A 406 -1.25 -14.76 -21.51
C ASN A 406 0.00 -15.54 -21.99
N ASN A 407 1.22 -15.04 -21.72
CA ASN A 407 2.46 -15.69 -22.11
C ASN A 407 3.01 -16.56 -20.96
N VAL A 408 2.45 -17.76 -20.82
CA VAL A 408 2.79 -18.72 -19.76
C VAL A 408 4.27 -19.14 -19.79
N SER A 409 4.87 -19.22 -20.98
CA SER A 409 6.30 -19.53 -21.12
C SER A 409 7.16 -18.40 -20.53
N LYS A 410 6.79 -17.15 -20.76
CA LYS A 410 7.48 -15.99 -20.18
C LYS A 410 7.30 -15.93 -18.66
N THR A 411 6.09 -16.10 -18.14
CA THR A 411 5.87 -16.08 -16.69
C THR A 411 6.62 -17.21 -15.99
N SER A 412 6.60 -18.42 -16.56
CA SER A 412 7.33 -19.58 -16.02
C SER A 412 8.86 -19.39 -16.08
N SER A 413 9.39 -18.82 -17.17
CA SER A 413 10.83 -18.55 -17.29
C SER A 413 11.30 -17.46 -16.33
N VAL A 414 10.48 -16.43 -16.09
CA VAL A 414 10.74 -15.40 -15.06
C VAL A 414 10.75 -16.03 -13.68
N GLN A 415 9.75 -16.86 -13.37
CA GLN A 415 9.66 -17.58 -12.10
C GLN A 415 10.92 -18.42 -11.83
N MET A 416 11.38 -19.16 -12.84
CA MET A 416 12.63 -19.94 -12.75
C MET A 416 13.87 -19.06 -12.62
N LYS A 417 13.99 -17.99 -13.40
CA LYS A 417 15.12 -17.04 -13.37
C LYS A 417 15.32 -16.43 -11.99
N HIS A 418 14.24 -16.10 -11.30
CA HIS A 418 14.25 -15.44 -9.99
C HIS A 418 14.13 -16.41 -8.81
N GLY A 419 14.13 -17.72 -9.06
CA GLY A 419 14.08 -18.73 -7.99
C GLY A 419 12.78 -18.72 -7.19
N VAL A 420 11.68 -18.25 -7.77
CA VAL A 420 10.37 -18.23 -7.12
C VAL A 420 9.77 -19.64 -7.10
N PRO A 421 9.32 -20.17 -5.94
CA PRO A 421 8.79 -21.53 -5.83
C PRO A 421 7.60 -21.80 -6.77
N ARG A 422 7.45 -23.03 -7.26
CA ARG A 422 6.41 -23.42 -8.24
C ARG A 422 4.98 -23.30 -7.68
N GLU A 423 4.87 -23.40 -6.37
CA GLU A 423 3.65 -23.25 -5.58
C GLU A 423 3.08 -21.83 -5.69
N ARG A 424 3.96 -20.84 -5.88
CA ARG A 424 3.58 -19.43 -6.08
C ARG A 424 3.64 -19.08 -7.56
N ARG A 425 2.61 -19.52 -8.31
CA ARG A 425 2.52 -19.25 -9.74
C ARG A 425 2.28 -17.76 -10.02
N LEU A 426 2.97 -17.22 -11.01
CA LEU A 426 2.77 -15.87 -11.51
C LEU A 426 1.54 -15.81 -12.44
N LEU A 427 0.35 -15.87 -11.85
CA LEU A 427 -0.94 -15.77 -12.54
C LEU A 427 -1.51 -14.36 -12.43
N LEU A 428 -2.44 -14.02 -13.34
CA LEU A 428 -3.17 -12.76 -13.22
C LEU A 428 -3.99 -12.82 -11.91
N PRO A 429 -3.90 -11.79 -11.05
CA PRO A 429 -4.75 -11.69 -9.86
C PRO A 429 -6.24 -11.80 -10.21
N GLU A 430 -7.01 -12.52 -9.39
CA GLU A 430 -8.45 -12.74 -9.61
C GLU A 430 -9.25 -11.43 -9.66
N ASP A 431 -8.77 -10.40 -8.96
CA ASP A 431 -9.36 -9.06 -8.94
C ASP A 431 -9.14 -8.24 -10.21
N LEU A 432 -8.41 -8.78 -11.19
CA LEU A 432 -8.28 -8.20 -12.53
C LEU A 432 -9.04 -9.01 -13.60
N ASN A 433 -9.86 -9.96 -13.17
CA ASN A 433 -10.70 -10.72 -14.09
C ASN A 433 -11.75 -9.81 -14.76
N PRO A 434 -12.12 -10.08 -16.02
CA PRO A 434 -13.08 -9.25 -16.76
C PRO A 434 -14.46 -9.11 -16.12
N GLU A 435 -14.83 -10.05 -15.25
CA GLU A 435 -16.08 -10.03 -14.49
C GLU A 435 -16.07 -8.99 -13.36
N GLN A 436 -14.89 -8.65 -12.85
CA GLN A 436 -14.71 -7.76 -11.70
C GLN A 436 -14.25 -6.37 -12.12
N VAL A 437 -13.42 -6.27 -13.18
CA VAL A 437 -12.87 -5.00 -13.66
C VAL A 437 -13.10 -4.85 -15.15
N SER A 438 -13.73 -3.73 -15.52
CA SER A 438 -13.98 -3.39 -16.92
C SER A 438 -12.68 -3.22 -17.72
N ASN A 439 -12.75 -3.50 -19.02
CA ASN A 439 -11.61 -3.27 -19.90
C ASN A 439 -11.39 -1.76 -20.10
N PRO A 440 -10.17 -1.23 -19.86
CA PRO A 440 -9.89 0.20 -19.95
C PRO A 440 -10.08 0.78 -21.37
N PHE A 441 -10.01 -0.06 -22.41
CA PHE A 441 -10.16 0.36 -23.81
C PHE A 441 -11.61 0.36 -24.33
N THR A 442 -12.57 -0.11 -23.52
CA THR A 442 -13.99 -0.07 -23.90
C THR A 442 -14.46 1.38 -24.05
N GLN A 443 -14.86 1.79 -25.25
CA GLN A 443 -15.38 3.14 -25.49
C GLN A 443 -16.75 3.33 -24.83
N LEU A 444 -17.02 4.57 -24.40
CA LEU A 444 -18.34 4.96 -23.93
C LEU A 444 -19.31 5.01 -25.12
N LYS A 445 -20.52 4.49 -24.93
CA LYS A 445 -21.60 4.64 -25.90
C LYS A 445 -22.19 6.03 -25.71
N VAL A 446 -21.71 7.01 -26.48
CA VAL A 446 -22.24 8.38 -26.45
C VAL A 446 -23.45 8.46 -27.36
N GLY A 447 -24.50 9.15 -26.93
CA GLY A 447 -25.67 9.44 -27.78
C GLY A 447 -25.25 10.24 -29.02
N LYS A 448 -25.92 10.02 -30.16
CA LYS A 448 -25.54 10.65 -31.44
C LYS A 448 -25.60 12.19 -31.41
N ASP A 449 -26.32 12.77 -30.47
CA ASP A 449 -26.63 14.20 -30.39
C ASP A 449 -25.97 14.93 -29.21
N GLU A 450 -25.10 14.27 -28.43
CA GLU A 450 -24.45 14.90 -27.28
C GLU A 450 -23.14 15.60 -27.71
N PRO A 451 -22.96 16.91 -27.44
CA PRO A 451 -21.75 17.63 -27.81
C PRO A 451 -20.56 17.12 -27.01
N LEU A 452 -19.58 16.53 -27.71
CA LEU A 452 -18.35 16.00 -27.11
C LEU A 452 -17.30 17.10 -26.93
N ASN A 453 -16.77 17.22 -25.71
CA ASN A 453 -15.62 18.08 -25.42
C ASN A 453 -14.48 17.26 -24.77
N PRO A 454 -13.30 17.15 -25.40
CA PRO A 454 -12.97 17.63 -26.75
C PRO A 454 -13.72 16.85 -27.85
N PRO A 455 -13.85 17.39 -29.07
CA PRO A 455 -14.51 16.68 -30.17
C PRO A 455 -13.79 15.37 -30.49
N TYR A 456 -14.54 14.38 -31.01
CA TYR A 456 -13.97 13.12 -31.44
C TYR A 456 -13.07 13.32 -32.67
N ASN A 457 -11.86 12.79 -32.61
CA ASN A 457 -10.86 12.82 -33.67
C ASN A 457 -10.31 11.40 -33.85
N ALA A 458 -10.56 10.80 -35.00
CA ALA A 458 -10.22 9.41 -35.27
C ALA A 458 -8.72 9.10 -35.04
N THR A 459 -7.82 10.05 -35.36
CA THR A 459 -6.37 9.89 -35.19
C THR A 459 -5.95 9.99 -33.72
N LEU A 460 -6.42 11.01 -32.99
CA LEU A 460 -6.04 11.25 -31.59
C LEU A 460 -6.72 10.28 -30.61
N ASP A 461 -7.87 9.71 -31.00
CA ASP A 461 -8.72 8.88 -30.15
C ASP A 461 -8.69 7.40 -30.54
N THR A 462 -7.68 7.00 -31.32
CA THR A 462 -7.46 5.60 -31.66
C THR A 462 -7.11 4.81 -30.40
N LEU A 463 -7.94 3.83 -30.07
CA LEU A 463 -7.73 2.87 -28.99
C LEU A 463 -7.66 1.45 -29.57
N PRO A 464 -6.90 0.53 -28.95
CA PRO A 464 -6.84 -0.85 -29.41
C PRO A 464 -8.18 -1.57 -29.17
N ASN A 465 -8.43 -2.64 -29.93
CA ASN A 465 -9.63 -3.45 -29.74
C ASN A 465 -9.60 -4.12 -28.34
N PRO A 466 -10.62 -3.88 -27.48
CA PRO A 466 -10.67 -4.43 -26.13
C PRO A 466 -10.71 -5.96 -26.08
N GLN A 467 -11.22 -6.64 -27.13
CA GLN A 467 -11.24 -8.10 -27.21
C GLN A 467 -9.82 -8.68 -27.35
N HIS A 468 -8.90 -7.96 -28.00
CA HIS A 468 -7.52 -8.40 -28.20
C HIS A 468 -6.55 -7.87 -27.13
N ARG A 469 -6.97 -6.85 -26.37
CA ARG A 469 -6.18 -6.21 -25.31
C ARG A 469 -6.95 -6.25 -23.97
N SER A 470 -7.05 -7.44 -23.40
CA SER A 470 -7.56 -7.63 -22.03
C SER A 470 -6.46 -7.43 -20.98
N TRP A 471 -6.82 -7.41 -19.69
CA TRP A 471 -5.86 -7.42 -18.57
C TRP A 471 -4.83 -8.57 -18.64
N HIS A 472 -5.18 -9.70 -19.27
CA HIS A 472 -4.25 -10.81 -19.49
C HIS A 472 -3.14 -10.49 -20.51
N ASN A 473 -3.39 -9.55 -21.43
CA ASN A 473 -2.49 -9.19 -22.52
C ASN A 473 -1.71 -7.89 -22.25
N LEU A 474 -2.07 -7.15 -21.20
CA LEU A 474 -1.39 -5.92 -20.83
C LEU A 474 -0.10 -6.22 -20.08
N PRO A 475 0.99 -5.47 -20.34
CA PRO A 475 2.20 -5.56 -19.53
C PRO A 475 1.94 -4.91 -18.17
N LEU A 476 1.85 -5.72 -17.13
CA LEU A 476 1.68 -5.26 -15.75
C LEU A 476 3.01 -5.41 -15.01
N LEU A 477 3.41 -4.37 -14.28
CA LEU A 477 4.50 -4.45 -13.32
C LEU A 477 4.04 -5.34 -12.17
N THR A 478 4.73 -6.45 -11.97
CA THR A 478 4.39 -7.49 -11.00
C THR A 478 5.57 -7.68 -10.05
N ASN A 479 5.31 -7.65 -8.74
CA ASN A 479 6.25 -8.14 -7.74
C ASN A 479 6.27 -9.67 -7.83
N ILE A 480 7.36 -10.22 -8.35
CA ILE A 480 7.48 -11.64 -8.66
C ILE A 480 7.58 -12.51 -7.40
N HIS A 481 8.08 -11.94 -6.30
CA HIS A 481 8.26 -12.66 -5.05
C HIS A 481 6.93 -12.77 -4.30
N SER A 482 6.12 -11.71 -4.23
CA SER A 482 4.77 -11.78 -3.66
C SER A 482 3.69 -12.25 -4.64
N ALA A 483 4.02 -12.33 -5.94
CA ALA A 483 3.07 -12.53 -7.04
C ALA A 483 1.96 -11.45 -7.12
N ALA A 484 2.16 -10.29 -6.47
CA ALA A 484 1.21 -9.19 -6.47
C ALA A 484 1.47 -8.22 -7.62
N VAL A 485 0.40 -7.67 -8.21
CA VAL A 485 0.47 -6.54 -9.15
C VAL A 485 0.13 -5.27 -8.39
N PRO A 486 1.06 -4.42 -7.95
CA PRO A 486 0.75 -3.23 -7.16
C PRO A 486 -0.20 -2.27 -7.89
N ALA A 487 -1.08 -1.60 -7.12
CA ALA A 487 -1.95 -0.57 -7.66
C ALA A 487 -1.21 0.76 -7.90
N LEU A 488 -0.26 1.08 -7.01
CA LEU A 488 0.60 2.26 -7.09
C LEU A 488 2.08 1.84 -7.04
N VAL A 489 2.89 2.54 -7.81
CA VAL A 489 4.35 2.34 -7.88
C VAL A 489 5.05 3.60 -7.45
N HIS A 490 5.84 3.51 -6.38
CA HIS A 490 6.69 4.56 -5.84
C HIS A 490 8.12 4.41 -6.38
N LEU A 491 8.62 5.44 -7.05
CA LEU A 491 9.91 5.46 -7.74
C LEU A 491 10.98 6.21 -6.94
N ASP A 492 11.10 5.85 -5.67
CA ASP A 492 11.99 6.40 -4.65
C ASP A 492 13.47 5.96 -4.79
N GLY A 493 13.79 5.10 -5.76
CA GLY A 493 15.15 4.64 -6.09
C GLY A 493 15.81 5.41 -7.24
N ASP A 494 16.46 4.68 -8.15
CA ASP A 494 17.18 5.21 -9.31
C ASP A 494 16.31 6.13 -10.21
N PRO A 495 16.57 7.45 -10.23
CA PRO A 495 15.78 8.40 -11.02
C PRO A 495 15.79 8.11 -12.53
N LYS A 496 16.84 7.45 -13.06
CA LYS A 496 16.96 7.12 -14.49
C LYS A 496 15.90 6.13 -14.96
N LEU A 497 15.33 5.37 -14.03
CA LEU A 497 14.29 4.38 -14.34
C LEU A 497 12.91 5.02 -14.45
N ARG A 498 12.70 6.24 -13.94
CA ARG A 498 11.38 6.88 -13.89
C ARG A 498 10.76 7.00 -15.29
N ASP A 499 11.53 7.54 -16.24
CA ASP A 499 11.09 7.69 -17.63
C ASP A 499 10.94 6.34 -18.32
N THR A 500 11.89 5.42 -18.07
CA THR A 500 11.88 4.08 -18.66
C THR A 500 10.64 3.30 -18.21
N TRP A 501 10.30 3.33 -16.92
CA TRP A 501 9.16 2.61 -16.37
C TRP A 501 7.84 3.28 -16.75
N TRP A 502 7.79 4.62 -16.79
CA TRP A 502 6.64 5.34 -17.34
C TRP A 502 6.33 4.90 -18.77
N SER A 503 7.34 4.81 -19.64
CA SER A 503 7.16 4.38 -21.04
C SER A 503 6.70 2.92 -21.20
N LYS A 504 6.89 2.09 -20.16
CA LYS A 504 6.45 0.69 -20.13
C LYS A 504 5.01 0.52 -19.63
N MET A 505 4.42 1.56 -19.05
CA MET A 505 3.04 1.50 -18.57
C MET A 505 2.10 1.11 -19.70
N TRP A 506 1.17 0.21 -19.40
CA TRP A 506 0.26 -0.35 -20.41
C TRP A 506 -0.58 0.73 -21.11
N TYR A 507 -0.89 1.85 -20.45
CA TYR A 507 -1.63 2.95 -21.05
C TYR A 507 -0.75 3.95 -21.81
N HIS A 508 0.58 3.95 -21.63
CA HIS A 508 1.47 4.97 -22.19
C HIS A 508 1.30 5.18 -23.70
N PRO A 509 1.27 4.12 -24.54
CA PRO A 509 1.11 4.28 -26.00
C PRO A 509 -0.22 4.93 -26.42
N TRP A 510 -1.22 4.91 -25.54
CA TRP A 510 -2.57 5.41 -25.78
C TRP A 510 -2.96 6.51 -24.78
N ALA A 511 -1.99 7.07 -24.05
CA ALA A 511 -2.27 7.91 -22.88
C ALA A 511 -3.07 9.15 -23.27
N ARG A 512 -2.79 9.76 -24.43
CA ARG A 512 -3.57 10.88 -24.96
C ARG A 512 -5.02 10.48 -25.24
N ALA A 513 -5.23 9.39 -26.00
CA ALA A 513 -6.56 8.90 -26.35
C ALA A 513 -7.38 8.53 -25.11
N LEU A 514 -6.75 7.87 -24.13
CA LEU A 514 -7.37 7.48 -22.86
C LEU A 514 -7.70 8.70 -21.99
N LEU A 515 -6.83 9.71 -21.95
CA LEU A 515 -7.13 10.96 -21.26
C LEU A 515 -8.28 11.72 -21.92
N ARG A 516 -8.31 11.80 -23.26
CA ARG A 516 -9.42 12.41 -24.02
C ARG A 516 -10.72 11.68 -23.76
N LYS A 517 -10.69 10.35 -23.71
CA LYS A 517 -11.83 9.50 -23.31
C LYS A 517 -12.32 9.84 -21.89
N TYR A 518 -11.41 10.00 -20.92
CA TYR A 518 -11.78 10.38 -19.56
C TYR A 518 -12.45 11.76 -19.49
N VAL A 519 -11.88 12.76 -20.17
CA VAL A 519 -12.42 14.13 -20.17
C VAL A 519 -13.79 14.22 -20.85
N ARG A 520 -14.04 13.41 -21.89
CA ARG A 520 -15.35 13.31 -22.57
C ARG A 520 -16.43 12.61 -21.76
N SER A 521 -16.06 11.88 -20.71
CA SER A 521 -17.05 11.14 -19.92
C SER A 521 -18.11 12.12 -19.39
N PRO A 522 -19.39 11.75 -19.42
CA PRO A 522 -20.50 12.69 -19.49
C PRO A 522 -20.43 13.73 -18.37
N SER A 523 -20.36 15.00 -18.79
CA SER A 523 -20.46 16.21 -17.96
C SER A 523 -21.81 16.92 -18.17
N GLY A 524 -22.70 16.31 -18.96
CA GLY A 524 -24.02 16.82 -19.34
C GLY A 524 -25.15 16.24 -18.49
N PHE A 525 -26.21 15.78 -19.16
CA PHE A 525 -27.45 15.35 -18.51
C PHE A 525 -27.23 14.17 -17.53
N GLU A 526 -26.44 13.16 -17.88
CA GLU A 526 -26.19 12.03 -16.96
C GLU A 526 -25.49 12.47 -15.68
N ALA A 527 -24.52 13.40 -15.73
CA ALA A 527 -23.89 13.94 -14.53
C ALA A 527 -24.85 14.81 -13.70
N ALA A 528 -25.71 15.59 -14.36
CA ALA A 528 -26.74 16.38 -13.69
C ALA A 528 -27.81 15.49 -13.03
N GLU A 529 -28.25 14.43 -13.71
CA GLU A 529 -29.16 13.41 -13.19
C GLU A 529 -28.55 12.72 -11.98
N SER A 530 -27.33 12.19 -12.12
CA SER A 530 -26.54 11.64 -11.02
C SER A 530 -26.44 12.57 -9.81
N ALA A 531 -26.13 13.85 -10.03
CA ALA A 531 -26.06 14.86 -8.98
C ALA A 531 -27.42 15.08 -8.29
N LEU A 532 -28.51 15.12 -9.06
CA LEU A 532 -29.88 15.19 -8.53
C LEU A 532 -30.24 13.95 -7.71
N LEU A 533 -29.68 12.79 -8.03
CA LEU A 533 -29.84 11.55 -7.27
C LEU A 533 -28.88 11.41 -6.08
N GLY A 534 -28.14 12.46 -5.76
CA GLY A 534 -27.24 12.51 -4.62
C GLY A 534 -25.82 12.02 -4.89
N GLY A 535 -25.48 11.67 -6.14
CA GLY A 535 -24.12 11.26 -6.53
C GLY A 535 -23.62 10.02 -5.81
N GLN A 536 -24.49 9.02 -5.60
CA GLN A 536 -24.14 7.78 -4.86
C GLN A 536 -22.99 7.01 -5.51
N GLU A 537 -22.89 7.09 -6.83
CA GLU A 537 -21.87 6.46 -7.66
C GLU A 537 -20.59 7.31 -7.83
N TRP A 538 -20.57 8.54 -7.29
CA TRP A 538 -19.39 9.40 -7.37
C TRP A 538 -18.39 9.02 -6.30
N TRP A 539 -17.10 9.03 -6.65
CA TRP A 539 -16.06 8.90 -5.65
C TRP A 539 -16.03 10.10 -4.71
N ASP A 540 -16.05 11.31 -5.26
CA ASP A 540 -16.00 12.58 -4.54
C ASP A 540 -17.24 13.41 -4.90
N LEU A 541 -17.93 13.94 -3.89
CA LEU A 541 -19.13 14.75 -4.04
C LEU A 541 -18.93 16.03 -4.86
N ARG A 542 -17.70 16.56 -4.90
CA ARG A 542 -17.38 17.73 -5.71
C ARG A 542 -17.44 17.44 -7.20
N GLY A 543 -17.33 16.16 -7.58
CA GLY A 543 -17.24 15.75 -8.97
C GLY A 543 -16.07 16.44 -9.71
N GLY A 544 -16.26 16.61 -11.02
CA GLY A 544 -15.28 17.19 -11.93
C GLY A 544 -14.55 16.13 -12.75
N ARG A 545 -14.26 16.45 -14.02
CA ARG A 545 -13.42 15.64 -14.91
C ARG A 545 -12.48 16.55 -15.68
N GLY A 546 -11.25 16.08 -15.89
CA GLY A 546 -10.24 16.82 -16.65
C GLY A 546 -9.61 18.00 -15.90
N GLY A 547 -9.57 17.95 -14.57
CA GLY A 547 -8.94 18.97 -13.74
C GLY A 547 -8.64 18.48 -12.33
N ILE A 548 -8.21 19.40 -11.49
CA ILE A 548 -7.84 19.16 -10.09
C ILE A 548 -8.55 20.16 -9.18
N TRP A 549 -8.68 19.79 -7.92
CA TRP A 549 -9.09 20.69 -6.85
C TRP A 549 -7.88 21.20 -6.07
N THR A 550 -7.95 22.41 -5.51
CA THR A 550 -7.01 22.87 -4.47
C THR A 550 -7.55 22.58 -3.08
N GLU A 551 -6.72 22.66 -2.04
CA GLU A 551 -7.17 22.56 -0.65
C GLU A 551 -8.23 23.61 -0.27
N LYS A 552 -8.31 24.71 -1.03
CA LYS A 552 -9.27 25.81 -0.85
C LYS A 552 -10.61 25.57 -1.54
N GLY A 553 -10.76 24.47 -2.29
CA GLY A 553 -11.95 24.19 -3.07
C GLY A 553 -12.01 24.94 -4.41
N GLU A 554 -10.86 25.35 -4.95
CA GLU A 554 -10.79 25.95 -6.29
C GLU A 554 -10.55 24.86 -7.34
N TRP A 555 -11.23 24.92 -8.48
CA TRP A 555 -11.03 24.01 -9.60
C TRP A 555 -10.02 24.59 -10.58
N ILE A 556 -9.03 23.79 -10.97
CA ILE A 556 -8.01 24.15 -11.96
C ILE A 556 -8.04 23.11 -13.08
N ASP A 557 -8.14 23.57 -14.34
CA ASP A 557 -8.15 22.67 -15.49
C ASP A 557 -6.81 21.94 -15.65
N TYR A 558 -6.86 20.68 -16.08
CA TYR A 558 -5.65 19.88 -16.30
C TYR A 558 -4.66 20.57 -17.25
N SER A 559 -5.16 21.27 -18.27
CA SER A 559 -4.31 22.01 -19.21
C SER A 559 -3.51 23.11 -18.51
N GLU A 560 -4.06 23.81 -17.51
CA GLU A 560 -3.33 24.86 -16.80
C GLU A 560 -2.17 24.31 -15.97
N VAL A 561 -2.34 23.11 -15.39
CA VAL A 561 -1.32 22.47 -14.55
C VAL A 561 -0.24 21.80 -15.40
N CYS A 562 -0.64 21.08 -16.45
CA CYS A 562 0.24 20.16 -17.18
C CYS A 562 0.64 20.57 -18.60
N VAL A 563 0.18 21.73 -19.09
CA VAL A 563 0.69 22.28 -20.35
C VAL A 563 2.21 22.48 -20.30
N GLY A 564 2.88 22.02 -21.36
CA GLY A 564 4.33 22.06 -21.52
C GLY A 564 5.04 20.75 -21.16
N TYR A 565 4.35 19.78 -20.56
CA TYR A 565 4.91 18.46 -20.22
C TYR A 565 4.43 17.34 -21.15
N GLU A 566 3.73 17.64 -22.25
CA GLU A 566 3.14 16.64 -23.14
C GLU A 566 4.16 15.67 -23.75
N ARG A 567 5.39 16.15 -23.99
CA ARG A 567 6.50 15.31 -24.42
C ARG A 567 6.86 14.24 -23.37
N ASP A 568 6.85 14.60 -22.09
CA ASP A 568 7.19 13.70 -20.98
C ASP A 568 6.06 12.73 -20.63
N LEU A 569 4.83 13.05 -21.07
CA LEU A 569 3.60 12.31 -20.78
C LEU A 569 3.23 11.33 -21.90
N PHE A 570 3.14 11.83 -23.13
CA PHE A 570 2.62 11.08 -24.28
C PHE A 570 3.74 10.64 -25.23
N ASN A 571 4.71 11.53 -25.46
CA ASN A 571 5.80 11.34 -26.42
C ASN A 571 5.32 10.82 -27.81
N ASP A 572 4.18 11.35 -28.28
CA ASP A 572 3.46 10.86 -29.47
C ASP A 572 3.61 11.75 -30.70
N GLY A 573 4.26 12.91 -30.56
CA GLY A 573 4.47 13.87 -31.65
C GLY A 573 3.25 14.74 -31.98
N PHE A 574 2.12 14.59 -31.27
CA PHE A 574 0.90 15.38 -31.53
C PHE A 574 0.88 16.76 -30.83
N GLY A 575 2.00 17.20 -30.25
CA GLY A 575 2.11 18.54 -29.67
C GLY A 575 1.34 18.74 -28.35
N LYS A 576 0.99 20.00 -28.08
CA LYS A 576 0.41 20.44 -26.81
C LYS A 576 -1.03 19.94 -26.64
N TRP A 577 -1.41 19.68 -25.39
CA TRP A 577 -2.77 19.26 -25.04
C TRP A 577 -3.77 20.36 -25.38
N ARG A 578 -4.91 19.99 -25.98
CA ARG A 578 -5.93 20.91 -26.57
C ARG A 578 -5.46 21.73 -27.78
N LYS A 579 -4.19 21.63 -28.19
CA LYS A 579 -3.63 22.30 -29.37
C LYS A 579 -2.96 21.29 -30.31
N GLU A 580 -3.54 20.09 -30.43
CA GLU A 580 -2.88 18.95 -31.10
C GLU A 580 -2.75 19.09 -32.62
N ALA A 581 -3.63 19.87 -33.25
CA ALA A 581 -3.64 20.08 -34.70
C ALA A 581 -2.77 21.27 -35.15
N GLY A 582 -2.03 21.91 -34.23
CA GLY A 582 -1.41 23.18 -34.54
C GLY A 582 -2.44 24.27 -34.86
N ASP A 583 -3.61 24.23 -34.20
CA ASP A 583 -4.54 25.36 -34.14
C ASP A 583 -3.78 26.54 -33.54
N SER A 584 -3.17 27.30 -34.43
CA SER A 584 -2.68 28.64 -34.21
C SER A 584 -3.91 29.53 -34.10
N ASP A 585 -4.68 29.40 -33.02
CA ASP A 585 -5.57 30.47 -32.60
C ASP A 585 -4.75 31.61 -31.98
N GLU A 586 -3.44 31.43 -31.76
CA GLU A 586 -2.54 32.54 -31.46
C GLU A 586 -2.43 33.46 -32.69
N PRO A 587 -2.87 34.72 -32.57
CA PRO A 587 -2.81 35.67 -33.67
C PRO A 587 -1.36 35.96 -34.02
N VAL A 588 -0.95 35.54 -35.22
CA VAL A 588 0.36 35.85 -35.77
C VAL A 588 0.24 37.20 -36.47
N TYR A 589 0.82 38.24 -35.87
CA TYR A 589 0.84 39.58 -36.47
C TYR A 589 2.10 39.78 -37.34
N ASN A 590 1.97 40.52 -38.43
CA ASN A 590 3.13 41.02 -39.16
C ASN A 590 3.83 42.15 -38.38
N GLN A 591 4.99 42.60 -38.88
CA GLN A 591 5.73 43.75 -38.33
C GLN A 591 4.92 45.06 -38.28
N PHE A 592 3.74 45.10 -38.89
CA PHE A 592 2.81 46.23 -38.92
C PHE A 592 1.56 46.01 -38.05
N GLY A 593 1.52 44.94 -37.23
CA GLY A 593 0.41 44.67 -36.32
C GLY A 593 -0.85 44.12 -37.00
N GLN A 594 -0.77 43.60 -38.23
CA GLN A 594 -1.90 42.99 -38.93
C GLN A 594 -1.89 41.47 -38.78
N LEU A 595 -3.05 40.90 -38.48
CA LEU A 595 -3.27 39.46 -38.34
C LEU A 595 -2.99 38.72 -39.66
N ILE A 596 -1.95 37.89 -39.66
CA ILE A 596 -1.58 37.01 -40.78
C ILE A 596 -2.27 35.65 -40.66
N LYS A 597 -2.43 35.14 -39.43
CA LYS A 597 -3.02 33.81 -39.15
C LYS A 597 -3.55 33.76 -37.71
N GLY A 598 -4.70 33.13 -37.49
CA GLY A 598 -5.36 32.99 -36.18
C GLY A 598 -6.69 33.72 -36.10
N LYS A 599 -7.36 33.69 -34.94
CA LYS A 599 -8.56 34.49 -34.64
C LYS A 599 -8.21 35.53 -33.59
N GLU A 600 -8.69 36.76 -33.79
CA GLU A 600 -8.77 37.74 -32.70
C GLU A 600 -10.02 37.40 -31.87
N ASP A 601 -9.86 37.32 -30.55
CA ASP A 601 -10.97 37.12 -29.61
C ASP A 601 -11.93 38.32 -29.58
#